data_AF-A0A7L4PLA5-F1
#
_entry.id   AF-A0A7L4PLA5-F1
#
_cell.length_a   1.000
_cell.length_b   1.000
_cell.length_c   1.000
_cell.angle_alpha   90.00
_cell.angle_beta   90.00
_cell.angle_gamma   90.00
#
_symmetry.space_group_name_H-M   'P 1'
#
loop_
_entity.id
_entity.type
_entity.pdbx_description
1 polymer ?
#
loop_
_entity_poly.entity_id
_entity_poly.type
_entity_poly.pdbx_seq_one_letter_code
_entity_poly.pdbx_strand_id
1 'polypeptide(L)'
;HLSGGEKKRVAIAGVLSMEPEVMILDEPTSNLDPASSEEIMEMLDELNFYGKTILVSTHDVELAYRWADEVVLMNGGRILRHGPAEEVFSDKDLLKQSRMKLPVFMELYEELAGRGMLPPGTPPKSILDLIDLLDHNDRPNGRTTNGRPGRIYVWDVEFGAAGIRDILARGEVKYVGAMGTRAKLLAEKEDICLDFSYGVIDKCILKAINGKSSLIITSGGMVDHAVRRIRSYVDEFGAGLDVEILHPPETARPSEIAPGR
;
A
#
# COMPACT_ATOMS: atom_id res chain seq x y z
N HIS A 1 -5.64 12.64 -26.79
CA HIS A 1 -5.61 11.16 -26.76
C HIS A 1 -5.19 10.72 -25.38
N LEU A 2 -5.92 9.81 -24.73
CA LEU A 2 -5.58 9.30 -23.40
C LEU A 2 -4.55 8.16 -23.49
N SER A 3 -3.66 8.06 -22.50
CA SER A 3 -2.73 6.94 -22.30
C SER A 3 -3.49 5.63 -22.02
N GLY A 4 -2.80 4.49 -22.08
CA GLY A 4 -3.40 3.19 -21.74
C GLY A 4 -3.97 3.16 -20.32
N GLY A 5 -3.21 3.70 -19.35
CA GLY A 5 -3.64 3.79 -17.95
C GLY A 5 -4.83 4.72 -17.77
N GLU A 6 -4.82 5.88 -18.43
CA GLU A 6 -5.94 6.82 -18.39
C GLU A 6 -7.23 6.22 -18.96
N LYS A 7 -7.14 5.47 -20.07
CA LYS A 7 -8.30 4.76 -20.63
C LYS A 7 -8.88 3.73 -19.66
N LYS A 8 -8.02 2.98 -18.98
CA LYS A 8 -8.47 2.00 -17.98
C LYS A 8 -9.12 2.69 -16.77
N ARG A 9 -8.54 3.78 -16.27
CA ARG A 9 -9.15 4.59 -15.21
C ARG A 9 -10.54 5.09 -15.59
N VAL A 10 -10.70 5.61 -16.81
CA VAL A 10 -12.03 6.05 -17.30
C VAL A 10 -13.01 4.89 -17.38
N ALA A 11 -12.57 3.70 -17.82
CA ALA A 11 -13.43 2.52 -17.85
C ALA A 11 -13.87 2.10 -16.44
N ILE A 12 -12.94 2.08 -15.48
CA ILE A 12 -13.23 1.77 -14.07
C ILE A 12 -14.19 2.80 -13.48
N ALA A 13 -13.95 4.10 -13.71
CA ALA A 13 -14.84 5.16 -13.27
C ALA A 13 -16.27 5.02 -13.86
N GLY A 14 -16.38 4.57 -15.11
CA GLY A 14 -17.65 4.24 -15.73
C GLY A 14 -18.39 3.12 -14.98
N VAL A 15 -17.68 2.06 -14.60
CA VAL A 15 -18.26 0.96 -13.80
C VAL A 15 -18.68 1.43 -12.41
N LEU A 16 -17.87 2.28 -11.77
CA LEU A 16 -18.14 2.83 -10.44
C LEU A 16 -19.41 3.69 -10.39
N SER A 17 -19.81 4.31 -11.51
CA SER A 17 -21.05 5.09 -11.58
C SER A 17 -22.33 4.27 -11.32
N MET A 18 -22.23 2.94 -11.43
CA MET A 18 -23.32 2.01 -11.10
C MET A 18 -23.35 1.60 -9.62
N GLU A 19 -22.40 2.11 -8.82
CA GLU A 19 -22.22 1.79 -7.39
C GLU A 19 -22.19 0.28 -7.06
N PRO A 20 -21.49 -0.58 -7.85
CA PRO A 20 -21.54 -2.03 -7.66
C PRO A 20 -20.99 -2.44 -6.29
N GLU A 21 -21.52 -3.49 -5.67
CA GLU A 21 -20.93 -4.08 -4.45
C GLU A 21 -19.70 -4.95 -4.78
N VAL A 22 -19.70 -5.56 -5.97
CA VAL A 22 -18.65 -6.46 -6.45
C VAL A 22 -18.13 -5.97 -7.80
N MET A 23 -16.81 -5.84 -7.94
CA MET A 23 -16.14 -5.46 -9.17
C MET A 23 -15.31 -6.64 -9.70
N ILE A 24 -15.51 -6.99 -10.97
CA ILE A 24 -14.74 -8.03 -11.64
C ILE A 24 -13.89 -7.36 -12.73
N LEU A 25 -12.58 -7.51 -12.63
CA LEU A 25 -11.63 -6.91 -13.56
C LEU A 25 -10.79 -7.99 -14.24
N ASP A 26 -10.81 -8.00 -15.57
CA ASP A 26 -9.96 -8.87 -16.37
C ASP A 26 -8.66 -8.14 -16.73
N GLU A 27 -7.55 -8.60 -16.15
CA GLU A 27 -6.19 -8.08 -16.37
C GLU A 27 -6.09 -6.54 -16.25
N PRO A 28 -6.48 -5.95 -15.10
CA PRO A 28 -6.60 -4.49 -14.94
C PRO A 28 -5.27 -3.76 -15.11
N THR A 29 -4.14 -4.42 -14.86
CA THR A 29 -2.79 -3.85 -14.95
C THR A 29 -2.07 -4.20 -16.27
N SER A 30 -2.66 -5.01 -17.14
CA SER A 30 -2.03 -5.40 -18.42
C SER A 30 -1.70 -4.21 -19.34
N ASN A 31 -0.55 -4.26 -20.02
CA ASN A 31 -0.09 -3.22 -20.97
C ASN A 31 0.06 -1.83 -20.36
N LEU A 32 0.19 -1.73 -19.03
CA LEU A 32 0.53 -0.50 -18.33
C LEU A 32 2.02 -0.49 -17.98
N ASP A 33 2.60 0.69 -17.92
CA ASP A 33 3.91 0.86 -17.28
C ASP A 33 3.80 0.65 -15.76
N PRO A 34 4.91 0.37 -15.05
CA PRO A 34 4.87 0.08 -13.61
C PRO A 34 4.18 1.15 -12.76
N ALA A 35 4.36 2.44 -13.08
CA ALA A 35 3.74 3.52 -12.32
C ALA A 35 2.22 3.53 -12.53
N SER A 36 1.76 3.40 -13.78
CA SER A 36 0.34 3.29 -14.09
C SER A 36 -0.32 2.05 -13.47
N SER A 37 0.37 0.91 -13.40
CA SER A 37 -0.13 -0.30 -12.73
C SER A 37 -0.33 -0.09 -11.24
N GLU A 38 0.66 0.51 -10.57
CA GLU A 38 0.56 0.86 -9.14
C GLU A 38 -0.61 1.82 -8.89
N GLU A 39 -0.82 2.83 -9.73
CA GLU A 39 -1.97 3.74 -9.60
C GLU A 39 -3.32 3.03 -9.73
N ILE A 40 -3.42 2.00 -10.58
CA ILE A 40 -4.63 1.18 -10.68
C ILE A 40 -4.81 0.35 -9.41
N MET A 41 -3.75 -0.27 -8.89
CA MET A 41 -3.82 -1.08 -7.68
C MET A 41 -4.17 -0.24 -6.45
N GLU A 42 -3.55 0.94 -6.30
CA GLU A 42 -3.91 1.89 -5.25
C GLU A 42 -5.40 2.22 -5.29
N MET A 43 -5.95 2.52 -6.47
CA MET A 43 -7.38 2.79 -6.62
C MET A 43 -8.25 1.58 -6.23
N LEU A 44 -7.84 0.36 -6.56
CA LEU A 44 -8.56 -0.86 -6.14
C LEU A 44 -8.51 -1.05 -4.63
N ASP A 45 -7.38 -0.74 -3.98
CA ASP A 45 -7.25 -0.73 -2.51
C ASP A 45 -8.19 0.29 -1.88
N GLU A 46 -8.27 1.51 -2.43
CA GLU A 46 -9.18 2.54 -1.92
C GLU A 46 -10.63 2.05 -1.99
N LEU A 47 -11.03 1.44 -3.11
CA LEU A 47 -12.37 0.91 -3.30
C LEU A 47 -12.67 -0.23 -2.33
N ASN A 48 -11.72 -1.15 -2.14
CA ASN A 48 -11.86 -2.23 -1.17
C ASN A 48 -11.99 -1.70 0.26
N PHE A 49 -11.20 -0.69 0.63
CA PHE A 49 -11.30 -0.02 1.92
C PHE A 49 -12.69 0.59 2.16
N TYR A 50 -13.35 1.09 1.12
CA TYR A 50 -14.75 1.56 1.18
C TYR A 50 -15.79 0.44 1.10
N GLY A 51 -15.39 -0.82 1.28
CA GLY A 51 -16.28 -1.98 1.40
C GLY A 51 -16.66 -2.65 0.08
N LYS A 52 -15.95 -2.37 -1.02
CA LYS A 52 -16.17 -3.03 -2.31
C LYS A 52 -15.43 -4.37 -2.35
N THR A 53 -16.09 -5.43 -2.82
CA THR A 53 -15.40 -6.70 -3.12
C THR A 53 -14.77 -6.61 -4.51
N ILE A 54 -13.47 -6.88 -4.61
CA ILE A 54 -12.73 -6.80 -5.87
C ILE A 54 -12.26 -8.21 -6.27
N LEU A 55 -12.63 -8.64 -7.48
CA LEU A 55 -12.15 -9.87 -8.11
C LEU A 55 -11.29 -9.51 -9.32
N VAL A 56 -10.03 -9.93 -9.30
CA VAL A 56 -9.08 -9.71 -10.40
C VAL A 56 -8.71 -11.04 -11.04
N SER A 57 -8.87 -11.12 -12.36
CA SER A 57 -8.23 -12.15 -13.18
C SER A 57 -6.85 -11.65 -13.59
N THR A 58 -5.80 -12.39 -13.25
CA THR A 58 -4.44 -12.07 -13.69
C THR A 58 -3.56 -13.31 -13.86
N HIS A 59 -2.63 -13.24 -14.81
CA HIS A 59 -1.52 -14.17 -14.94
C HIS A 59 -0.26 -13.71 -14.18
N ASP A 60 -0.28 -12.52 -13.58
CA ASP A 60 0.83 -12.01 -12.77
C ASP A 60 0.79 -12.64 -11.37
N VAL A 61 1.63 -13.65 -11.17
CA VAL A 61 1.76 -14.36 -9.89
C VAL A 61 2.27 -13.47 -8.77
N GLU A 62 3.07 -12.45 -9.10
CA GLU A 62 3.63 -11.54 -8.09
C GLU A 62 2.53 -10.61 -7.59
N LEU A 63 1.72 -10.07 -8.50
CA LEU A 63 0.56 -9.27 -8.14
C LEU A 63 -0.44 -10.09 -7.31
N ALA A 64 -0.81 -11.28 -7.80
CA ALA A 64 -1.78 -12.14 -7.12
C ALA A 64 -1.31 -12.54 -5.72
N TYR A 65 -0.04 -12.90 -5.55
CA TYR A 65 0.50 -13.29 -4.26
C TYR A 65 0.56 -12.12 -3.26
N ARG A 66 0.99 -10.94 -3.72
CA ARG A 66 1.20 -9.78 -2.83
C ARG A 66 -0.08 -9.07 -2.44
N TRP A 67 -1.07 -9.04 -3.34
CA TRP A 67 -2.25 -8.18 -3.19
C TRP A 67 -3.50 -8.94 -2.74
N ALA A 68 -3.69 -10.19 -3.17
CA ALA A 68 -4.93 -10.89 -2.92
C ALA A 68 -5.01 -11.48 -1.50
N ASP A 69 -6.18 -11.33 -0.88
CA ASP A 69 -6.55 -12.07 0.34
C ASP A 69 -6.65 -13.58 0.04
N GLU A 70 -7.38 -13.92 -1.04
CA GLU A 70 -7.61 -15.28 -1.50
C GLU A 70 -7.30 -15.42 -3.00
N VAL A 71 -6.85 -16.61 -3.39
CA VAL A 71 -6.50 -16.95 -4.77
C VAL A 71 -7.28 -18.17 -5.21
N VAL A 72 -7.86 -18.09 -6.42
CA VAL A 72 -8.47 -19.24 -7.11
C VAL A 72 -7.56 -19.61 -8.28
N LEU A 73 -6.83 -20.72 -8.16
CA LEU A 73 -6.00 -21.21 -9.24
C LEU A 73 -6.83 -22.09 -10.18
N MET A 74 -6.78 -21.77 -11.47
CA MET A 74 -7.49 -22.50 -12.52
C MET A 74 -6.53 -23.09 -13.56
N ASN A 75 -6.87 -24.28 -14.08
CA ASN A 75 -6.18 -24.90 -15.22
C ASN A 75 -7.18 -25.72 -16.05
N GLY A 76 -7.15 -25.56 -17.37
CA GLY A 76 -8.03 -26.31 -18.28
C GLY A 76 -9.54 -26.15 -17.98
N GLY A 77 -9.97 -24.97 -17.51
CA GLY A 77 -11.35 -24.70 -17.14
C GLY A 77 -11.81 -25.31 -15.82
N ARG A 78 -10.89 -25.84 -15.00
CA ARG A 78 -11.18 -26.38 -13.66
C ARG A 78 -10.44 -25.60 -12.59
N ILE A 79 -11.06 -25.46 -11.42
CA ILE A 79 -10.38 -24.95 -10.23
C ILE A 79 -9.48 -26.06 -9.71
N LEU A 80 -8.18 -25.78 -9.63
CA LEU A 80 -7.20 -26.66 -9.02
C LEU A 80 -7.14 -26.46 -7.50
N ARG A 81 -7.19 -25.20 -7.05
CA ARG A 81 -7.11 -24.82 -5.64
C ARG A 81 -7.80 -23.47 -5.42
N HIS A 82 -8.33 -23.29 -4.22
CA HIS A 82 -8.85 -22.03 -3.70
C HIS A 82 -8.46 -21.94 -2.21
N GLY A 83 -8.01 -20.76 -1.78
CA GLY A 83 -7.68 -20.45 -0.39
C GLY A 83 -6.83 -19.18 -0.28
N PRO A 84 -6.28 -18.89 0.92
CA PRO A 84 -5.33 -17.80 1.10
C PRO A 84 -4.16 -17.89 0.13
N ALA A 85 -3.67 -16.74 -0.35
CA ALA A 85 -2.61 -16.70 -1.36
C ALA A 85 -1.37 -17.51 -0.95
N GLU A 86 -0.94 -17.40 0.30
CA GLU A 86 0.21 -18.09 0.88
C GLU A 86 0.05 -19.61 0.80
N GLU A 87 -1.14 -20.12 1.12
CA GLU A 87 -1.42 -21.54 1.04
C GLU A 87 -1.43 -22.04 -0.41
N VAL A 88 -2.08 -21.28 -1.31
CA VAL A 88 -2.20 -21.67 -2.72
C VAL A 88 -0.84 -21.69 -3.41
N PHE A 89 -0.02 -20.66 -3.20
CA PHE A 89 1.30 -20.55 -3.81
C PHE A 89 2.36 -21.45 -3.15
N SER A 90 2.11 -21.98 -1.95
CA SER A 90 3.02 -22.94 -1.29
C SER A 90 3.08 -24.33 -1.93
N ASP A 91 2.06 -24.70 -2.71
CA ASP A 91 2.03 -25.98 -3.40
C ASP A 91 2.84 -25.91 -4.72
N LYS A 92 4.11 -26.32 -4.65
CA LYS A 92 5.02 -26.30 -5.81
C LYS A 92 4.58 -27.21 -6.94
N ASP A 93 3.92 -28.32 -6.64
CA ASP A 93 3.49 -29.25 -7.69
C ASP A 93 2.29 -28.68 -8.44
N LEU A 94 1.41 -27.98 -7.73
CA LEU A 94 0.31 -27.21 -8.30
C LEU A 94 0.82 -26.09 -9.21
N LEU A 95 1.83 -25.31 -8.79
CA LEU A 95 2.43 -24.25 -9.62
C LEU A 95 3.13 -24.78 -10.87
N LYS A 96 3.84 -25.92 -10.77
CA LYS A 96 4.43 -26.59 -11.94
C LYS A 96 3.36 -27.04 -12.93
N GLN A 97 2.26 -27.60 -12.45
CA GLN A 97 1.15 -28.05 -13.30
C GLN A 97 0.45 -26.89 -14.01
N SER A 98 0.40 -25.70 -13.41
CA SER A 98 -0.15 -24.49 -14.01
C SER A 98 0.86 -23.68 -14.84
N ARG A 99 2.11 -24.16 -14.97
CA ARG A 99 3.22 -23.46 -15.65
C ARG A 99 3.49 -22.06 -15.07
N MET A 100 3.24 -21.88 -13.78
CA MET A 100 3.48 -20.64 -13.07
C MET A 100 4.87 -20.65 -12.42
N LYS A 101 5.43 -19.46 -12.24
CA LYS A 101 6.63 -19.27 -11.43
C LYS A 101 6.24 -19.09 -9.96
N LEU A 102 7.17 -19.41 -9.07
CA LEU A 102 7.04 -19.06 -7.67
C LEU A 102 7.15 -17.52 -7.53
N PRO A 103 6.32 -16.87 -6.71
CA PRO A 103 6.49 -15.46 -6.38
C PRO A 103 7.87 -15.19 -5.78
N VAL A 104 8.45 -14.03 -6.07
CA VAL A 104 9.86 -13.72 -5.73
C VAL A 104 10.09 -13.73 -4.22
N PHE A 105 9.17 -13.15 -3.45
CA PHE A 105 9.27 -13.14 -1.99
C PHE A 105 9.23 -14.55 -1.38
N MET A 106 8.49 -15.47 -2.01
CA MET A 106 8.44 -16.84 -1.56
C MET A 106 9.74 -17.60 -1.89
N GLU A 107 10.26 -17.44 -3.10
CA GLU A 107 11.56 -18.01 -3.49
C GLU A 107 12.70 -17.50 -2.58
N LEU A 108 12.72 -16.19 -2.32
CA LEU A 108 13.69 -15.56 -1.43
C LEU A 108 13.57 -16.09 0.01
N TYR A 109 12.35 -16.20 0.52
CA TYR A 109 12.09 -16.73 1.86
C TYR A 109 12.61 -18.17 2.01
N GLU A 110 12.35 -19.03 1.02
CA GLU A 110 12.82 -20.42 1.05
C GLU A 110 14.35 -20.52 1.09
N GLU A 111 15.05 -19.70 0.28
CA GLU A 111 16.51 -19.66 0.26
C GLU A 111 17.11 -19.18 1.59
N LEU A 112 16.49 -18.18 2.22
CA LEU A 112 16.95 -17.64 3.50
C LEU A 112 16.62 -18.58 4.67
N ALA A 113 15.41 -19.12 4.71
CA ALA A 113 14.98 -20.08 5.73
C ALA A 113 15.79 -21.39 5.64
N GLY A 114 16.08 -21.87 4.43
CA GLY A 114 16.94 -23.05 4.20
C GLY A 114 18.38 -22.87 4.70
N ARG A 115 18.83 -21.62 4.84
CA ARG A 115 20.14 -21.26 5.44
C ARG A 115 20.06 -20.97 6.93
N GLY A 116 18.87 -21.06 7.55
CA GLY A 116 18.64 -20.67 8.94
C GLY A 116 18.70 -19.16 9.18
N MET A 117 18.61 -18.34 8.13
CA MET A 117 18.64 -16.87 8.22
C MET A 117 17.27 -16.25 8.46
N LEU A 118 16.20 -17.05 8.34
CA LEU A 118 14.83 -16.69 8.69
C LEU A 118 14.18 -17.86 9.45
N PRO A 119 13.23 -17.59 10.36
CA PRO A 119 12.48 -18.64 11.04
C PRO A 119 11.56 -19.38 10.06
N PRO A 120 11.26 -20.67 10.31
CA PRO A 120 10.21 -21.37 9.58
C PRO A 120 8.84 -20.75 9.89
N GLY A 121 7.97 -20.65 8.88
CA GLY A 121 6.70 -19.96 9.00
C GLY A 121 6.12 -19.55 7.64
N THR A 122 5.29 -18.52 7.67
CA THR A 122 4.61 -17.98 6.49
C THR A 122 5.58 -17.12 5.67
N PRO A 123 5.69 -17.34 4.35
CA PRO A 123 6.50 -16.47 3.50
C PRO A 123 5.94 -15.02 3.49
N PRO A 124 6.80 -14.00 3.39
CA PRO A 124 6.38 -12.60 3.40
C PRO A 124 5.64 -12.22 2.11
N LYS A 125 4.68 -11.28 2.17
CA LYS A 125 3.99 -10.71 1.00
C LYS A 125 4.55 -9.33 0.62
N SER A 126 5.33 -8.71 1.50
CA SER A 126 5.89 -7.39 1.27
C SER A 126 7.35 -7.28 1.74
N ILE A 127 8.00 -6.19 1.33
CA ILE A 127 9.32 -5.81 1.87
C ILE A 127 9.22 -5.58 3.38
N LEU A 128 8.10 -5.02 3.85
CA LEU A 128 7.90 -4.72 5.26
C LEU A 128 7.88 -6.01 6.07
N ASP A 129 7.06 -7.00 5.68
CA ASP A 129 6.98 -8.31 6.34
C ASP A 129 8.33 -9.02 6.36
N LEU A 130 9.10 -8.93 5.27
CA LEU A 130 10.44 -9.52 5.19
C LEU A 130 11.41 -8.86 6.18
N ILE A 131 11.38 -7.53 6.30
CA ILE A 131 12.21 -6.81 7.28
C ILE A 131 11.81 -7.21 8.70
N ASP A 132 10.52 -7.37 8.97
CA ASP A 132 10.07 -7.82 10.29
C ASP A 132 10.58 -9.23 10.60
N LEU A 133 10.48 -10.17 9.65
CA LEU A 133 11.01 -11.53 9.81
C LEU A 133 12.51 -11.54 10.12
N LEU A 134 13.29 -10.65 9.48
CA LEU A 134 14.72 -10.50 9.74
C LEU A 134 14.98 -9.94 11.15
N ASP A 135 14.27 -8.90 11.55
CA ASP A 135 14.43 -8.27 12.87
C ASP A 135 14.08 -9.24 14.01
N HIS A 136 13.09 -10.11 13.82
CA HIS A 136 12.70 -11.14 14.79
C HIS A 136 13.68 -12.31 14.84
N ASN A 137 14.33 -12.67 13.72
CA ASN A 137 15.29 -13.78 13.71
C ASN A 137 16.59 -13.45 14.45
N ASP A 138 17.06 -12.19 14.36
CA ASP A 138 18.28 -11.76 15.04
C ASP A 138 18.06 -11.46 16.53
N ARG A 139 16.81 -11.22 16.98
CA ARG A 139 16.51 -10.71 18.34
C ARG A 139 15.14 -11.18 18.87
N PRO A 140 15.07 -12.16 19.80
CA PRO A 140 13.81 -12.59 20.39
C PRO A 140 13.12 -11.53 21.30
N ASN A 141 13.81 -10.42 21.60
CA ASN A 141 13.22 -9.25 22.27
C ASN A 141 13.36 -8.04 21.35
N GLY A 142 12.29 -7.76 20.60
CA GLY A 142 12.20 -6.70 19.60
C GLY A 142 12.86 -5.39 20.04
N ARG A 143 13.83 -4.96 19.25
CA ARG A 143 14.30 -3.57 19.18
C ARG A 143 14.90 -3.36 17.80
N THR A 144 14.23 -2.49 17.04
CA THR A 144 14.73 -1.81 15.85
C THR A 144 16.09 -1.17 16.15
N THR A 145 16.80 -0.79 15.09
CA THR A 145 18.10 -0.11 15.09
C THR A 145 18.34 0.80 16.32
N ASN A 146 19.58 0.91 16.84
CA ASN A 146 19.99 1.61 18.07
C ASN A 146 19.52 3.09 18.28
N GLY A 147 18.63 3.65 17.45
CA GLY A 147 18.03 4.97 17.55
C GLY A 147 16.52 4.97 17.85
N ARG A 148 15.99 6.15 18.19
CA ARG A 148 14.53 6.35 18.28
C ARG A 148 13.90 6.22 16.88
N PRO A 149 12.73 5.59 16.74
CA PRO A 149 12.03 5.57 15.46
C PRO A 149 11.71 6.98 14.96
N GLY A 150 11.61 7.12 13.63
CA GLY A 150 11.15 8.33 12.98
C GLY A 150 9.64 8.52 13.17
N ARG A 151 9.16 9.72 12.85
CA ARG A 151 7.73 10.06 12.87
C ARG A 151 7.11 9.98 11.50
N ILE A 152 5.87 9.53 11.43
CA ILE A 152 5.08 9.59 10.21
C ILE A 152 4.03 10.68 10.38
N TYR A 153 4.13 11.71 9.57
CA TYR A 153 3.14 12.78 9.53
C TYR A 153 2.15 12.49 8.41
N VAL A 154 0.86 12.75 8.65
CA VAL A 154 -0.19 12.64 7.62
C VAL A 154 -0.84 14.01 7.44
N TRP A 155 -0.90 14.49 6.20
CA TRP A 155 -1.51 15.76 5.85
C TRP A 155 -2.67 15.57 4.88
N ASP A 156 -3.83 16.13 5.25
CA ASP A 156 -4.98 16.18 4.38
C ASP A 156 -4.93 17.42 3.48
N VAL A 157 -4.94 17.21 2.16
CA VAL A 157 -4.99 18.29 1.16
C VAL A 157 -6.19 19.21 1.28
N GLU A 158 -7.26 18.81 1.97
CA GLU A 158 -8.42 19.67 2.24
C GLU A 158 -8.02 20.96 2.98
N PHE A 159 -6.90 20.94 3.71
CA PHE A 159 -6.36 22.10 4.42
C PHE A 159 -5.36 22.93 3.61
N GLY A 160 -5.21 22.67 2.30
CA GLY A 160 -4.27 23.37 1.43
C GLY A 160 -2.80 23.02 1.71
N ALA A 161 -1.87 23.78 1.14
CA ALA A 161 -0.44 23.46 1.17
C ALA A 161 0.39 24.25 2.19
N ALA A 162 -0.19 25.25 2.86
CA ALA A 162 0.56 26.12 3.76
C ALA A 162 1.24 25.35 4.90
N GLY A 163 0.49 24.44 5.54
CA GLY A 163 1.06 23.62 6.62
C GLY A 163 2.11 22.62 6.14
N ILE A 164 2.02 22.12 4.90
CA ILE A 164 3.04 21.24 4.31
C ILE A 164 4.39 21.96 4.30
N ARG A 165 4.44 23.22 3.82
CA ARG A 165 5.67 24.00 3.75
C ARG A 165 6.26 24.26 5.12
N ASP A 166 5.42 24.57 6.12
CA ASP A 166 5.88 24.82 7.48
C ASP A 166 6.57 23.59 8.08
N ILE A 167 6.03 22.40 7.84
CA ILE A 167 6.62 21.14 8.33
C ILE A 167 7.96 20.86 7.62
N LEU A 168 7.99 21.02 6.29
CA LEU A 168 9.21 20.82 5.51
C LEU A 168 10.30 21.82 5.91
N ALA A 169 9.93 23.07 6.20
CA ALA A 169 10.85 24.12 6.64
C ALA A 169 11.47 23.85 8.02
N ARG A 170 10.79 23.10 8.90
CA ARG A 170 11.36 22.67 10.21
C ARG A 170 12.52 21.67 10.04
N GLY A 171 12.64 21.05 8.86
CA GLY A 171 13.70 20.06 8.57
C GLY A 171 13.53 18.72 9.30
N GLU A 172 12.39 18.50 9.95
CA GLU A 172 12.07 17.25 10.66
C GLU A 172 11.77 16.11 9.68
N VAL A 173 11.13 16.42 8.55
CA VAL A 173 10.72 15.47 7.51
C VAL A 173 11.82 15.32 6.47
N LYS A 174 12.27 14.08 6.24
CA LYS A 174 13.29 13.75 5.24
C LYS A 174 12.74 13.14 3.96
N TYR A 175 11.53 12.59 4.02
CA TYR A 175 10.89 11.96 2.87
C TYR A 175 9.45 12.42 2.74
N VAL A 176 9.00 12.64 1.52
CA VAL A 176 7.62 13.04 1.22
C VAL A 176 7.00 12.04 0.26
N GLY A 177 5.85 11.51 0.63
CA GLY A 177 5.03 10.69 -0.24
C GLY A 177 3.65 11.31 -0.45
N ALA A 178 3.06 11.06 -1.63
CA ALA A 178 1.69 11.46 -1.91
C ALA A 178 0.88 10.30 -2.50
N MET A 179 -0.29 10.05 -1.94
CA MET A 179 -1.24 9.04 -2.41
C MET A 179 -2.59 9.68 -2.74
N GLY A 180 -3.19 9.25 -3.85
CA GLY A 180 -4.39 9.84 -4.43
C GLY A 180 -4.11 11.01 -5.37
N THR A 181 -4.97 11.16 -6.38
CA THR A 181 -4.81 12.15 -7.47
C THR A 181 -4.72 13.59 -6.95
N ARG A 182 -5.57 13.96 -5.97
CA ARG A 182 -5.57 15.33 -5.41
C ARG A 182 -4.26 15.66 -4.69
N ALA A 183 -3.67 14.70 -3.98
CA ALA A 183 -2.40 14.86 -3.30
C ALA A 183 -1.24 15.04 -4.28
N LYS A 184 -1.18 14.21 -5.33
CA LYS A 184 -0.17 14.30 -6.38
C LYS A 184 -0.23 15.65 -7.11
N LEU A 185 -1.44 16.12 -7.46
CA LEU A 185 -1.65 17.43 -8.09
C LEU A 185 -1.30 18.60 -7.17
N LEU A 186 -1.61 18.51 -5.87
CA LEU A 186 -1.22 19.54 -4.91
C LEU A 186 0.30 19.63 -4.82
N ALA A 187 0.99 18.49 -4.71
CA ALA A 187 2.45 18.46 -4.66
C ALA A 187 3.09 19.08 -5.91
N GLU A 188 2.59 18.76 -7.10
CA GLU A 188 3.05 19.34 -8.37
C GLU A 188 2.82 20.86 -8.42
N LYS A 189 1.61 21.32 -8.09
CA LYS A 189 1.25 22.75 -8.09
C LYS A 189 2.14 23.57 -7.16
N GLU A 190 2.55 22.97 -6.05
CA GLU A 190 3.29 23.62 -4.97
C GLU A 190 4.81 23.36 -5.06
N ASP A 191 5.26 22.72 -6.14
CA ASP A 191 6.66 22.33 -6.38
C ASP A 191 7.28 21.52 -5.23
N ILE A 192 6.48 20.64 -4.63
CA ILE A 192 6.91 19.73 -3.56
C ILE A 192 7.49 18.48 -4.22
N CYS A 193 8.78 18.24 -4.00
CA CYS A 193 9.44 17.03 -4.46
C CYS A 193 8.94 15.81 -3.69
N LEU A 194 8.41 14.83 -4.42
CA LEU A 194 7.93 13.56 -3.86
C LEU A 194 9.02 12.48 -4.00
N ASP A 195 9.37 11.85 -2.88
CA ASP A 195 10.17 10.63 -2.87
C ASP A 195 9.34 9.41 -3.29
N PHE A 196 8.05 9.41 -2.93
CA PHE A 196 7.14 8.28 -3.17
C PHE A 196 5.81 8.73 -3.77
N SER A 197 5.40 8.11 -4.87
CA SER A 197 4.08 8.30 -5.49
C SER A 197 3.26 7.01 -5.53
N TYR A 198 3.80 5.92 -4.99
CA TYR A 198 3.18 4.60 -4.89
C TYR A 198 3.70 3.85 -3.67
N GLY A 199 2.87 2.96 -3.09
CA GLY A 199 3.23 2.20 -1.90
C GLY A 199 3.65 3.11 -0.74
N VAL A 200 3.00 4.29 -0.66
CA VAL A 200 3.46 5.41 0.16
C VAL A 200 3.49 5.05 1.64
N ILE A 201 2.46 4.36 2.13
CA ILE A 201 2.31 4.02 3.55
C ILE A 201 3.45 3.09 3.99
N ASP A 202 3.62 1.94 3.33
CA ASP A 202 4.65 0.95 3.67
C ASP A 202 6.06 1.54 3.55
N LYS A 203 6.32 2.36 2.53
CA LYS A 203 7.61 3.06 2.40
C LYS A 203 7.86 4.04 3.55
N CYS A 204 6.84 4.75 4.01
CA CYS A 204 6.94 5.64 5.17
C CYS A 204 7.20 4.85 6.46
N ILE A 205 6.52 3.72 6.66
CA ILE A 205 6.80 2.78 7.77
C ILE A 205 8.27 2.34 7.74
N LEU A 206 8.75 1.89 6.58
CA LEU A 206 10.16 1.50 6.37
C LEU A 206 11.15 2.63 6.67
N LYS A 207 10.79 3.91 6.43
CA LYS A 207 11.65 5.04 6.82
C LYS A 207 11.62 5.29 8.32
N ALA A 208 10.44 5.19 8.92
CA ALA A 208 10.23 5.42 10.34
C ALA A 208 10.96 4.37 11.20
N ILE A 209 10.91 3.08 10.85
CA ILE A 209 11.68 2.02 11.56
C ILE A 209 13.19 2.24 11.46
N ASN A 210 13.65 2.95 10.43
CA ASN A 210 15.05 3.35 10.23
C ASN A 210 15.40 4.72 10.87
N GLY A 211 14.54 5.25 11.75
CA GLY A 211 14.79 6.51 12.46
C GLY A 211 14.63 7.77 11.60
N LYS A 212 13.97 7.68 10.43
CA LYS A 212 13.80 8.81 9.51
C LYS A 212 12.33 9.18 9.42
N SER A 213 12.02 10.45 9.66
CA SER A 213 10.64 10.93 9.58
C SER A 213 10.21 11.21 8.14
N SER A 214 8.92 10.99 7.87
CA SER A 214 8.31 11.12 6.56
C SER A 214 6.94 11.80 6.64
N LEU A 215 6.53 12.47 5.55
CA LEU A 215 5.21 13.07 5.40
C LEU A 215 4.42 12.32 4.32
N ILE A 216 3.19 11.93 4.64
CA ILE A 216 2.19 11.40 3.71
C ILE A 216 1.20 12.51 3.40
N ILE A 217 1.10 12.92 2.13
CA ILE A 217 0.07 13.83 1.64
C ILE A 217 -1.05 12.98 1.04
N THR A 218 -2.28 13.14 1.52
CA THR A 218 -3.45 12.40 1.03
C THR A 218 -4.73 13.21 1.21
N SER A 219 -5.90 12.62 0.98
CA SER A 219 -7.19 13.33 1.01
C SER A 219 -8.34 12.47 1.49
N GLY A 220 -9.22 13.04 2.32
CA GLY A 220 -10.48 12.41 2.72
C GLY A 220 -10.26 11.07 3.44
N GLY A 221 -11.07 10.05 3.13
CA GLY A 221 -10.99 8.74 3.81
C GLY A 221 -9.66 8.00 3.63
N MET A 222 -8.77 8.46 2.73
CA MET A 222 -7.41 7.93 2.64
C MET A 222 -6.49 8.36 3.79
N VAL A 223 -6.83 9.44 4.50
CA VAL A 223 -6.17 9.79 5.77
C VAL A 223 -6.39 8.67 6.79
N ASP A 224 -7.66 8.26 6.96
CA ASP A 224 -8.02 7.17 7.87
C ASP A 224 -7.43 5.84 7.44
N HIS A 225 -7.39 5.56 6.14
CA HIS A 225 -6.74 4.37 5.59
C HIS A 225 -5.25 4.32 5.96
N ALA A 226 -4.50 5.40 5.71
CA ALA A 226 -3.08 5.48 6.03
C ALA A 226 -2.83 5.30 7.54
N VAL A 227 -3.59 6.00 8.38
CA VAL A 227 -3.46 5.91 9.84
C VAL A 227 -3.80 4.51 10.34
N ARG A 228 -4.87 3.89 9.83
CA ARG A 228 -5.25 2.52 10.19
C ARG A 228 -4.16 1.53 9.83
N ARG A 229 -3.63 1.58 8.60
CA ARG A 229 -2.56 0.69 8.15
C ARG A 229 -1.29 0.83 8.99
N ILE A 230 -0.89 2.05 9.34
CA ILE A 230 0.28 2.31 10.22
C ILE A 230 0.03 1.76 11.63
N ARG A 231 -1.16 1.98 12.19
CA ARG A 231 -1.51 1.47 13.53
C ARG A 231 -1.58 -0.04 13.57
N SER A 232 -2.19 -0.68 12.58
CA SER A 232 -2.21 -2.14 12.45
C SER A 232 -0.79 -2.71 12.48
N TYR A 233 0.15 -2.09 11.77
CA TYR A 233 1.55 -2.49 11.80
C TYR A 233 2.19 -2.32 13.19
N VAL A 234 1.95 -1.19 13.85
CA VAL A 234 2.44 -0.95 15.22
C VAL A 234 1.91 -1.98 16.21
N ASP A 235 0.62 -2.31 16.12
CA ASP A 235 -0.05 -3.25 17.00
C ASP A 235 0.45 -4.70 16.77
N GLU A 236 0.68 -5.07 15.51
CA GLU A 236 1.13 -6.41 15.13
C GLU A 236 2.60 -6.67 15.48
N PHE A 237 3.48 -5.70 15.22
CA PHE A 237 4.94 -5.89 15.35
C PHE A 237 5.57 -5.14 16.53
N GLY A 238 4.78 -4.44 17.34
CA GLY A 238 5.24 -3.72 18.54
C GLY A 238 6.21 -2.58 18.23
N ALA A 239 6.17 -2.03 17.01
CA ALA A 239 7.06 -0.96 16.59
C ALA A 239 6.67 0.35 17.31
N GLY A 240 7.62 1.01 17.98
CA GLY A 240 7.39 2.30 18.65
C GLY A 240 7.24 3.48 17.68
N LEU A 241 6.47 3.32 16.61
CA LEU A 241 6.23 4.36 15.61
C LEU A 241 5.16 5.33 16.11
N ASP A 242 5.40 6.61 15.86
CA ASP A 242 4.48 7.69 16.18
C ASP A 242 3.88 8.22 14.88
N VAL A 243 2.55 8.24 14.81
CA VAL A 243 1.80 8.76 13.66
C VAL A 243 1.03 10.00 14.09
N GLU A 244 1.37 11.13 13.49
CA GLU A 244 0.78 12.43 13.79
C GLU A 244 -0.06 12.89 12.59
N ILE A 245 -1.37 13.01 12.82
CA ILE A 245 -2.27 13.67 11.85
C ILE A 245 -2.12 15.17 12.06
N LEU A 246 -1.68 15.85 11.02
CA LEU A 246 -1.44 17.28 11.09
C LEU A 246 -2.68 18.03 10.60
N HIS A 247 -3.19 18.90 11.48
CA HIS A 247 -4.24 19.84 11.17
C HIS A 247 -3.64 21.26 11.11
N PRO A 248 -4.16 22.16 10.26
CA PRO A 248 -3.82 23.57 10.37
C PRO A 248 -4.27 24.11 11.74
N PRO A 249 -3.64 25.16 12.27
CA PRO A 249 -4.09 25.80 13.50
C PRO A 249 -5.56 26.23 13.38
N GLU A 250 -6.32 26.15 14.48
CA GLU A 250 -7.80 26.20 14.58
C GLU A 250 -8.53 27.33 13.80
N THR A 251 -7.82 28.34 13.30
CA THR A 251 -8.35 29.45 12.51
C THR A 251 -8.69 29.12 11.05
N ALA A 252 -8.43 27.91 10.57
CA ALA A 252 -8.59 27.53 9.16
C ALA A 252 -9.67 26.47 8.88
N ARG A 253 -10.60 26.22 9.80
CA ARG A 253 -11.80 25.42 9.45
C ARG A 253 -12.74 26.27 8.61
N PRO A 254 -13.16 25.85 7.40
CA PRO A 254 -14.31 26.46 6.74
C PRO A 254 -15.51 26.32 7.69
N SER A 255 -16.15 27.45 7.99
CA SER A 255 -17.40 27.49 8.74
C SER A 255 -18.38 26.46 8.21
N GLU A 256 -18.93 25.63 9.10
CA GLU A 256 -20.07 24.78 8.84
C GLU A 256 -21.13 25.58 8.07
N ILE A 257 -21.39 25.17 6.83
CA ILE A 257 -22.51 25.69 6.06
C ILE A 257 -23.77 25.21 6.81
N ALA A 258 -24.43 26.17 7.46
CA ALA A 258 -25.73 25.97 8.07
C ALA A 258 -26.70 25.33 7.06
N PRO A 259 -27.57 24.38 7.47
CA PRO A 259 -28.56 23.81 6.57
C PRO A 259 -29.61 24.88 6.23
N GLY A 260 -29.54 25.40 5.01
CA GLY A 260 -30.53 26.30 4.42
C GLY A 260 -31.75 25.51 3.92
N ARG A 261 -32.91 25.96 4.39
CA ARG A 261 -34.30 25.53 4.11
C ARG A 261 -34.63 25.13 2.68
#